data_AF-A0A0L8H2R1-F1
#
_entry.id   AF-A0A0L8H2R1-F1
#
_cell.length_a   1.000
_cell.length_b   1.000
_cell.length_c   1.000
_cell.angle_alpha   90.00
_cell.angle_beta   90.00
_cell.angle_gamma   90.00
#
_symmetry.space_group_name_H-M   'P 1'
#
loop_
_entity.id
_entity.type
_entity.pdbx_description
1 polymer ?
#
loop_
_entity_poly.entity_id
_entity_poly.type
_entity_poly.pdbx_seq_one_letter_code
_entity_poly.pdbx_strand_id
1 'polypeptide(L)'
;MNDTSDVDSTSDVDATSDVEDASEVEGASGGQSGDCPICLCPITDAKTLSLCGHVFCQLCIDHSFSAIGQYCPICLKVYGVITGNQPSSSMQVQDSFSHLPGFENFQSYQISYHIPSGVQGKNHPNPGKSYYGTDRTAYLPKTEQGTTVLKMLQLAFSRRLIFTVGKSRTTNMENMVTWNDIHHKTSRIGGPSG
;
A
#
# COMPACT_ATOMS: atom_id res chain seq x y z
N MET A 1 50.81 6.54 -48.06
CA MET A 1 50.26 7.58 -48.94
C MET A 1 49.62 8.59 -48.03
N ASN A 2 50.23 9.76 -47.97
CA ASN A 2 49.80 10.95 -47.23
C ASN A 2 48.35 11.30 -47.58
N ASP A 3 47.61 11.77 -46.58
CA ASP A 3 47.02 13.10 -46.72
C ASP A 3 47.04 13.83 -45.38
N THR A 4 47.39 15.10 -45.48
CA THR A 4 47.76 16.05 -44.44
C THR A 4 46.67 17.11 -44.34
N SER A 5 46.25 17.48 -43.14
CA SER A 5 45.83 18.86 -42.89
C SER A 5 45.91 19.19 -41.41
N ASP A 6 46.79 20.15 -41.16
CA ASP A 6 47.11 20.81 -39.91
C ASP A 6 45.90 21.50 -39.27
N VAL A 7 45.89 21.57 -37.93
CA VAL A 7 45.59 22.81 -37.20
C VAL A 7 46.38 22.81 -35.89
N ASP A 8 47.35 23.71 -35.86
CA ASP A 8 48.14 24.16 -34.73
C ASP A 8 47.28 25.06 -33.82
N SER A 9 47.44 24.91 -32.50
CA SER A 9 47.18 25.96 -31.52
C SER A 9 47.82 25.56 -30.18
N THR A 10 49.02 26.09 -29.99
CA THR A 10 49.78 26.16 -28.74
C THR A 10 49.08 26.99 -27.66
N SER A 11 49.18 26.57 -26.40
CA SER A 11 49.70 27.44 -25.32
C SER A 11 49.91 26.64 -24.03
N ASP A 12 51.14 26.70 -23.53
CA ASP A 12 51.67 26.09 -22.31
C ASP A 12 51.32 26.86 -21.02
N VAL A 13 51.27 26.07 -19.92
CA VAL A 13 51.67 26.29 -18.50
C VAL A 13 51.31 27.58 -17.72
N ASP A 14 50.65 27.40 -16.56
CA ASP A 14 51.14 27.62 -15.16
C ASP A 14 49.92 27.62 -14.21
N ALA A 15 49.78 26.68 -13.27
CA ALA A 15 50.33 26.65 -11.91
C ALA A 15 49.64 27.57 -10.87
N THR A 16 49.17 26.90 -9.80
CA THR A 16 48.84 27.38 -8.44
C THR A 16 47.51 28.12 -8.23
N SER A 17 46.62 27.58 -7.39
CA SER A 17 46.60 27.84 -5.94
C SER A 17 45.31 27.29 -5.32
N ASP A 18 45.46 26.55 -4.22
CA ASP A 18 44.40 26.02 -3.38
C ASP A 18 43.44 27.09 -2.85
N VAL A 19 42.13 26.81 -2.90
CA VAL A 19 41.17 27.36 -1.94
C VAL A 19 40.10 26.29 -1.67
N GLU A 20 40.10 25.81 -0.44
CA GLU A 20 39.08 24.94 0.14
C GLU A 20 37.75 25.72 0.22
N ASP A 21 36.72 25.27 -0.47
CA ASP A 21 35.34 25.74 -0.26
C ASP A 21 34.50 24.57 0.23
N ALA A 22 34.43 24.47 1.57
CA ALA A 22 33.50 23.61 2.27
C ALA A 22 32.12 24.27 2.24
N SER A 23 31.36 24.06 1.17
CA SER A 23 29.92 24.32 1.21
C SER A 23 29.24 23.16 1.93
N GLU A 24 29.03 23.33 3.23
CA GLU A 24 28.14 22.51 4.05
C GLU A 24 26.76 22.46 3.38
N VAL A 25 26.43 21.30 2.81
CA VAL A 25 25.04 20.98 2.50
C VAL A 25 24.39 20.71 3.84
N GLU A 26 23.73 21.72 4.40
CA GLU A 26 22.81 21.63 5.52
C GLU A 26 21.75 20.56 5.21
N GLY A 27 22.08 19.32 5.57
CA GLY A 27 21.11 18.26 5.68
C GLY A 27 20.13 18.66 6.77
N ALA A 28 18.86 18.81 6.41
CA ALA A 28 17.75 19.07 7.32
C ALA A 28 17.70 17.99 8.42
N SER A 29 18.40 18.26 9.52
CA SER A 29 18.40 17.52 10.77
C SER A 29 17.97 18.52 11.83
N GLY A 30 16.68 18.55 12.15
CA GLY A 30 16.18 19.53 13.10
C GLY A 30 14.75 19.27 13.60
N GLY A 31 14.32 18.01 13.70
CA GLY A 31 13.27 17.70 14.68
C GLY A 31 13.95 17.62 16.03
N GLN A 32 13.80 18.62 16.89
CA GLN A 32 14.37 18.52 18.24
C GLN A 32 13.71 17.32 18.92
N SER A 33 14.48 16.55 19.70
CA SER A 33 13.97 15.45 20.52
C SER A 33 12.96 16.01 21.54
N GLY A 34 11.69 16.13 21.15
CA GLY A 34 10.68 16.89 21.88
C GLY A 34 9.55 17.46 21.00
N ASP A 35 9.72 17.49 19.68
CA ASP A 35 8.67 17.92 18.75
C ASP A 35 7.73 16.76 18.37
N CYS A 36 6.45 17.10 18.21
CA CYS A 36 5.40 16.18 17.80
C CYS A 36 5.54 15.87 16.30
N PRO A 37 5.68 14.59 15.89
CA PRO A 37 5.90 14.24 14.48
C PRO A 37 4.70 14.49 13.54
N ILE A 38 3.53 14.84 14.09
CA ILE A 38 2.32 15.11 13.31
C ILE A 38 2.20 16.61 12.98
N CYS A 39 2.37 17.49 13.97
CA CYS A 39 2.24 18.93 13.78
C CYS A 39 3.58 19.66 13.63
N LEU A 40 4.71 18.97 13.89
CA LEU A 40 6.07 19.52 13.85
C LEU A 40 6.29 20.69 14.82
N CYS A 41 5.51 20.75 15.89
CA CYS A 41 5.64 21.71 16.99
C CYS A 41 6.04 20.98 18.28
N PRO A 42 6.54 21.69 19.32
CA PRO A 42 6.79 21.10 20.63
C PRO A 42 5.58 20.33 21.16
N ILE A 43 5.80 19.16 21.76
CA ILE A 43 4.71 18.31 22.26
C ILE A 43 3.93 19.03 23.37
N THR A 44 2.65 19.23 23.13
CA THR A 44 1.66 19.73 24.10
C THR A 44 0.72 18.61 24.51
N ASP A 45 0.44 18.45 25.81
CA ASP A 45 -0.45 17.40 26.32
C ASP A 45 -0.05 16.01 25.80
N ALA A 46 1.12 15.54 26.24
CA ALA A 46 1.79 14.38 25.68
C ALA A 46 0.98 13.09 25.83
N LYS A 47 0.76 12.39 24.71
CA LYS A 47 0.17 11.06 24.68
C LYS A 47 1.17 10.04 24.15
N THR A 48 1.53 9.09 25.02
CA THR A 48 2.41 7.97 24.68
C THR A 48 1.59 6.77 24.26
N LEU A 49 1.90 6.21 23.10
CA LEU A 49 1.22 5.02 22.60
C LEU A 49 1.78 3.75 23.24
N SER A 50 0.98 3.07 24.07
CA SER A 50 1.43 1.98 24.96
C SER A 50 2.16 0.80 24.31
N LEU A 51 1.79 0.38 23.10
CA LEU A 51 2.40 -0.78 22.41
C LEU A 51 3.75 -0.49 21.73
N CYS A 52 4.18 0.77 21.61
CA CYS A 52 5.41 1.13 20.89
C CYS A 52 6.22 2.27 21.54
N GLY A 53 5.65 3.01 22.49
CA GLY A 53 6.36 4.05 23.24
C GLY A 53 6.50 5.40 22.52
N HIS A 54 6.04 5.53 21.28
CA HIS A 54 6.08 6.80 20.57
C HIS A 54 5.13 7.84 21.18
N VAL A 55 5.57 9.11 21.18
CA VAL A 55 4.89 10.23 21.86
C VAL A 55 4.43 11.27 20.84
N PHE A 56 3.23 11.81 21.04
CA PHE A 56 2.61 12.84 20.21
C PHE A 56 1.86 13.84 21.09
N CYS A 57 1.43 14.98 20.53
CA CYS A 57 0.35 15.75 21.16
C CYS A 57 -0.94 14.91 21.18
N GLN A 58 -1.68 14.93 22.29
CA GLN A 58 -2.93 14.17 22.43
C GLN A 58 -3.92 14.46 21.30
N LEU A 59 -4.17 15.74 21.01
CA LEU A 59 -5.07 16.14 19.92
C LEU A 59 -4.61 15.65 18.55
N CYS A 60 -3.30 15.70 18.28
CA CYS A 60 -2.76 15.26 17.00
C CYS A 60 -2.97 13.76 16.78
N ILE A 61 -2.66 12.94 17.79
CA ILE A 61 -2.81 11.49 17.64
C ILE A 61 -4.28 11.05 17.66
N ASP A 62 -5.14 11.72 18.42
CA ASP A 62 -6.59 11.43 18.43
C ASP A 62 -7.25 11.78 17.09
N HIS A 63 -6.86 12.92 16.49
CA HIS A 63 -7.29 13.27 15.14
C HIS A 63 -6.78 12.24 14.13
N SER A 64 -5.50 11.89 14.17
CA SER A 64 -4.91 10.86 13.29
C SER A 64 -5.67 9.53 13.40
N PHE A 65 -5.93 9.06 14.62
CA PHE A 65 -6.67 7.82 14.86
C PHE A 65 -8.09 7.85 14.27
N SER A 66 -8.73 9.01 14.29
CA SER A 66 -10.09 9.21 13.77
C SER A 66 -10.13 9.38 12.25
N ALA A 67 -9.13 10.06 11.67
CA ALA A 67 -9.12 10.44 10.26
C ALA A 67 -8.53 9.36 9.35
N ILE A 68 -7.41 8.75 9.75
CA ILE A 68 -6.66 7.82 8.89
C ILE A 68 -6.59 6.40 9.45
N GLY A 69 -6.86 6.21 10.75
CA GLY A 69 -6.95 4.92 11.42
C GLY A 69 -6.06 4.80 12.64
N GLN A 70 -6.36 3.82 13.50
CA GLN A 70 -5.71 3.63 14.79
C GLN A 70 -4.36 2.91 14.66
N TYR A 71 -3.41 3.51 13.97
CA TYR A 71 -2.02 3.06 13.89
C TYR A 71 -1.06 4.19 14.25
N CYS A 72 0.09 3.84 14.83
CA CYS A 72 1.14 4.79 15.14
C CYS A 72 1.68 5.42 13.84
N PRO A 73 1.67 6.76 13.67
CA PRO A 73 2.19 7.41 12.46
C PRO A 73 3.69 7.20 12.20
N ILE A 74 4.46 6.78 13.21
CA ILE A 74 5.91 6.57 13.09
C ILE A 74 6.26 5.14 12.68
N CYS A 75 5.64 4.14 13.33
CA CYS A 75 6.02 2.72 13.17
C CYS A 75 4.89 1.83 12.66
N LEU A 76 3.72 2.40 12.37
CA LEU A 76 2.52 1.70 11.88
C LEU A 76 1.97 0.61 12.81
N LYS A 77 2.44 0.53 14.07
CA LYS A 77 1.86 -0.36 15.09
C LYS A 77 0.37 -0.06 15.22
N VAL A 78 -0.47 -1.08 15.08
CA VAL A 78 -1.93 -0.99 15.12
C VAL A 78 -2.45 -1.06 16.57
N TYR A 79 -3.37 -0.16 16.93
CA TYR A 79 -4.00 -0.02 18.25
C TYR A 79 -5.50 -0.32 18.23
N GLY A 80 -6.09 -0.54 17.05
CA GLY A 80 -7.51 -0.81 16.89
C GLY A 80 -7.81 -1.86 15.81
N VAL A 81 -9.07 -2.00 15.45
CA VAL A 81 -9.47 -2.86 14.33
C VAL A 81 -9.40 -2.04 13.05
N ILE A 82 -8.43 -2.35 12.18
CA ILE A 82 -8.38 -1.77 10.84
C ILE A 82 -9.55 -2.30 10.04
N THR A 83 -10.37 -1.38 9.53
CA THR A 83 -11.49 -1.66 8.65
C THR A 83 -11.35 -0.85 7.36
N GLY A 84 -11.83 -1.39 6.25
CA GLY A 84 -11.79 -0.70 4.97
C GLY A 84 -13.17 -0.20 4.54
N ASN A 85 -13.23 0.23 3.28
CA ASN A 85 -14.43 0.80 2.67
C ASN A 85 -15.02 -0.12 1.58
N GLN A 86 -14.69 -1.41 1.54
CA GLN A 86 -15.31 -2.38 0.62
C GLN A 86 -16.84 -2.25 0.64
N PRO A 87 -17.53 -2.15 -0.51
CA PRO A 87 -18.98 -2.11 -0.55
C PRO A 87 -19.65 -3.39 -0.01
N SER A 88 -20.94 -3.33 0.28
CA SER A 88 -21.73 -4.52 0.62
C SER A 88 -21.54 -5.60 -0.44
N SER A 89 -21.15 -6.79 0.00
CA SER A 89 -20.63 -7.85 -0.88
C SER A 89 -20.81 -9.21 -0.23
N SER A 90 -20.69 -10.28 -1.02
CA SER A 90 -20.63 -11.65 -0.52
C SER A 90 -19.32 -12.34 -0.90
N MET A 91 -18.91 -13.29 -0.05
CA MET A 91 -17.76 -14.16 -0.24
C MET A 91 -18.23 -15.60 -0.03
N GLN A 92 -17.95 -16.47 -0.98
CA GLN A 92 -18.25 -17.89 -0.91
C GLN A 92 -16.98 -18.68 -1.14
N VAL A 93 -16.81 -19.78 -0.39
CA VAL A 93 -15.66 -20.67 -0.49
C VAL A 93 -16.16 -22.05 -0.81
N GLN A 94 -15.59 -22.67 -1.83
CA GLN A 94 -15.92 -24.02 -2.26
C GLN A 94 -14.64 -24.84 -2.40
N ASP A 95 -14.73 -26.13 -2.09
CA ASP A 95 -13.67 -27.07 -2.44
C ASP A 95 -13.70 -27.33 -3.95
N SER A 96 -12.51 -27.39 -4.55
CA SER A 96 -12.31 -27.72 -5.96
C SER A 96 -11.39 -28.93 -6.09
N PHE A 97 -11.83 -29.88 -6.91
CA PHE A 97 -11.04 -31.06 -7.27
C PHE A 97 -9.94 -30.77 -8.27
N SER A 98 -9.88 -29.55 -8.82
CA SER A 98 -8.79 -29.14 -9.70
C SER A 98 -7.53 -28.82 -8.89
N HIS A 99 -6.42 -29.44 -9.28
CA HIS A 99 -5.11 -29.13 -8.73
C HIS A 99 -4.58 -27.80 -9.28
N LEU A 100 -3.75 -27.13 -8.48
CA LEU A 100 -3.03 -25.94 -8.90
C LEU A 100 -1.58 -26.31 -9.25
N PRO A 101 -0.97 -25.69 -10.29
CA PRO A 101 0.43 -25.92 -10.62
C PRO A 101 1.34 -25.69 -9.40
N GLY A 102 2.20 -26.67 -9.11
CA GLY A 102 3.09 -26.71 -7.94
C GLY A 102 2.44 -27.26 -6.66
N PHE A 103 1.16 -27.65 -6.71
CA PHE A 103 0.41 -28.23 -5.59
C PHE A 103 -0.43 -29.45 -6.04
N GLU A 104 0.13 -30.29 -6.92
CA GLU A 104 -0.56 -31.40 -7.58
C GLU A 104 -1.11 -32.44 -6.61
N ASN A 105 -0.53 -32.56 -5.42
CA ASN A 105 -0.97 -33.50 -4.38
C ASN A 105 -2.08 -32.94 -3.48
N PHE A 106 -2.53 -31.70 -3.71
CA PHE A 106 -3.52 -31.01 -2.89
C PHE A 106 -4.75 -30.62 -3.71
N GLN A 107 -5.92 -30.66 -3.10
CA GLN A 107 -7.10 -29.98 -3.62
C GLN A 107 -6.90 -28.46 -3.57
N SER A 108 -7.85 -27.70 -4.09
CA SER A 108 -7.83 -26.23 -3.98
C SER A 108 -9.13 -25.68 -3.42
N TYR A 109 -9.05 -24.50 -2.83
CA TYR A 109 -10.20 -23.65 -2.56
C TYR A 109 -10.46 -22.76 -3.77
N GLN A 110 -11.71 -22.71 -4.20
CA GLN A 110 -12.22 -21.66 -5.08
C GLN A 110 -12.98 -20.64 -4.21
N ILE A 111 -12.56 -19.39 -4.28
CA ILE A 111 -13.17 -18.27 -3.54
C ILE A 111 -13.87 -17.38 -4.55
N SER A 112 -15.18 -17.24 -4.42
CA SER A 112 -16.01 -16.39 -5.26
C SER A 112 -16.46 -15.17 -4.48
N TYR A 113 -16.22 -13.99 -5.05
CA TYR A 113 -16.67 -12.71 -4.53
C TYR A 113 -17.71 -12.12 -5.48
N HIS A 114 -18.83 -11.67 -4.91
CA HIS A 114 -19.86 -10.94 -5.63
C HIS A 114 -20.05 -9.56 -4.98
N ILE A 115 -19.83 -8.51 -5.77
CA ILE A 115 -20.03 -7.13 -5.35
C ILE A 115 -20.99 -6.49 -6.35
N PRO A 116 -22.27 -6.27 -5.99
CA PRO A 116 -23.21 -5.62 -6.88
C PRO A 116 -22.85 -4.14 -7.09
N SER A 117 -23.31 -3.57 -8.20
CA SER A 117 -23.27 -2.11 -8.40
C SER A 117 -24.12 -1.40 -7.35
N GLY A 118 -23.76 -0.16 -7.02
CA GLY A 118 -24.46 0.60 -5.99
C GLY A 118 -24.10 2.07 -5.97
N VAL A 119 -24.34 2.70 -4.81
CA VAL A 119 -24.05 4.13 -4.57
C VAL A 119 -22.92 4.27 -3.55
N GLN A 120 -22.00 5.17 -3.83
CA GLN A 120 -20.84 5.45 -3.00
C GLN A 120 -21.25 6.07 -1.66
N GLY A 121 -20.71 5.50 -0.57
CA GLY A 121 -20.91 6.01 0.78
C GLY A 121 -20.00 7.20 1.09
N LYS A 122 -20.11 7.73 2.31
CA LYS A 122 -19.30 8.89 2.77
C LYS A 122 -17.79 8.65 2.73
N ASN A 123 -17.36 7.39 2.83
CA ASN A 123 -15.95 6.99 2.91
C ASN A 123 -15.39 6.52 1.55
N HIS A 124 -16.11 6.82 0.46
CA HIS A 124 -15.68 6.55 -0.92
C HIS A 124 -15.26 7.85 -1.62
N PRO A 125 -14.50 7.77 -2.73
CA PRO A 125 -13.96 8.96 -3.41
C PRO A 125 -15.03 9.96 -3.89
N ASN A 126 -16.19 9.49 -4.32
CA ASN A 126 -17.28 10.32 -4.83
C ASN A 126 -18.61 10.00 -4.13
N PRO A 127 -18.83 10.42 -2.87
CA PRO A 127 -20.05 10.12 -2.13
C PRO A 127 -21.32 10.50 -2.91
N GLY A 128 -22.31 9.60 -2.92
CA GLY A 128 -23.58 9.80 -3.64
C GLY A 128 -23.56 9.47 -5.13
N LYS A 129 -22.39 9.31 -5.77
CA LYS A 129 -22.31 8.81 -7.14
C LYS A 129 -22.47 7.29 -7.20
N SER A 130 -22.93 6.77 -8.34
CA SER A 130 -22.93 5.33 -8.58
C SER A 130 -21.50 4.78 -8.70
N TYR A 131 -21.35 3.49 -8.44
CA TYR A 131 -20.17 2.71 -8.80
C TYR A 131 -20.61 1.40 -9.48
N TYR A 132 -19.73 0.85 -10.31
CA TYR A 132 -19.94 -0.43 -10.99
C TYR A 132 -19.34 -1.59 -10.19
N GLY A 133 -20.17 -2.58 -9.93
CA GLY A 133 -19.82 -3.81 -9.23
C GLY A 133 -18.91 -4.76 -10.04
N THR A 134 -18.61 -5.92 -9.47
CA THR A 134 -17.78 -6.94 -10.11
C THR A 134 -18.00 -8.31 -9.48
N ASP A 135 -17.75 -9.34 -10.28
CA ASP A 135 -17.60 -10.72 -9.84
C ASP A 135 -16.14 -11.13 -9.99
N ARG A 136 -15.57 -11.75 -8.96
CA ARG A 136 -14.18 -12.22 -8.99
C ARG A 136 -14.05 -13.61 -8.39
N THR A 137 -13.19 -14.40 -9.01
CA THR A 137 -12.81 -15.72 -8.50
C THR A 137 -11.33 -15.74 -8.20
N ALA A 138 -10.95 -16.34 -7.08
CA ALA A 138 -9.58 -16.56 -6.67
C ALA A 138 -9.37 -18.01 -6.24
N TYR A 139 -8.12 -18.46 -6.24
CA TYR A 139 -7.75 -19.84 -5.94
C TYR A 139 -6.65 -19.90 -4.89
N LEU A 140 -6.74 -20.88 -3.98
CA LEU A 140 -5.70 -21.20 -3.01
C LEU A 140 -5.51 -22.72 -2.94
N PRO A 141 -4.28 -23.24 -2.81
CA PRO A 141 -4.09 -24.66 -2.56
C PRO A 141 -4.61 -25.01 -1.15
N LYS A 142 -5.22 -26.17 -0.99
CA LYS A 142 -5.76 -26.66 0.29
C LYS A 142 -4.67 -27.34 1.12
N THR A 143 -3.66 -26.56 1.48
CA THR A 143 -2.58 -26.92 2.41
C THR A 143 -2.85 -26.33 3.78
N GLU A 144 -2.04 -26.64 4.79
CA GLU A 144 -2.11 -25.99 6.11
C GLU A 144 -1.91 -24.47 6.01
N GLN A 145 -0.91 -24.05 5.22
CA GLN A 145 -0.63 -22.65 4.94
C GLN A 145 -1.79 -22.00 4.16
N GLY A 146 -2.30 -22.66 3.12
CA GLY A 146 -3.43 -22.15 2.35
C GLY A 146 -4.72 -22.02 3.18
N THR A 147 -4.95 -22.93 4.13
CA THR A 147 -6.05 -22.85 5.09
C THR A 147 -5.88 -21.65 6.03
N THR A 148 -4.65 -21.36 6.47
CA THR A 148 -4.34 -20.17 7.26
C THR A 148 -4.59 -18.88 6.48
N VAL A 149 -4.12 -18.83 5.22
CA VAL A 149 -4.38 -17.71 4.31
C VAL A 149 -5.89 -17.52 4.09
N LEU A 150 -6.64 -18.61 3.87
CA LEU A 150 -8.10 -18.53 3.70
C LEU A 150 -8.79 -17.88 4.91
N LYS A 151 -8.42 -18.28 6.13
CA LYS A 151 -8.96 -17.67 7.37
C LYS A 151 -8.62 -16.18 7.46
N MET A 152 -7.40 -15.80 7.07
CA MET A 152 -6.99 -14.39 7.02
C MET A 152 -7.78 -13.59 5.98
N LEU A 153 -8.05 -14.18 4.80
CA LEU A 153 -8.88 -13.54 3.77
C LEU A 153 -10.34 -13.37 4.22
N GLN A 154 -10.90 -14.37 4.90
CA GLN A 154 -12.25 -14.27 5.49
C GLN A 154 -12.31 -13.15 6.54
N LEU A 155 -11.28 -13.02 7.38
CA LEU A 155 -11.17 -11.93 8.35
C LEU A 155 -10.99 -10.56 7.66
N ALA A 156 -10.16 -10.47 6.63
CA ALA A 156 -9.98 -9.24 5.86
C ALA A 156 -11.29 -8.85 5.14
N PHE A 157 -12.03 -9.81 4.60
CA PHE A 157 -13.33 -9.60 3.97
C PHE A 157 -14.36 -9.08 4.99
N SER A 158 -14.46 -9.69 6.17
CA SER A 158 -15.39 -9.23 7.22
C SER A 158 -15.03 -7.84 7.74
N ARG A 159 -13.74 -7.47 7.67
CA ARG A 159 -13.23 -6.12 7.96
C ARG A 159 -13.27 -5.17 6.77
N ARG A 160 -13.88 -5.56 5.65
CA ARG A 160 -14.07 -4.71 4.46
C ARG A 160 -12.76 -4.26 3.79
N LEU A 161 -11.72 -5.10 3.83
CA LEU A 161 -10.36 -4.79 3.37
C LEU A 161 -9.99 -5.38 2.01
N ILE A 162 -10.79 -6.27 1.42
CA ILE A 162 -10.42 -6.97 0.18
C ILE A 162 -10.62 -6.06 -1.05
N PHE A 163 -11.70 -5.29 -1.05
CA PHE A 163 -12.07 -4.40 -2.15
C PHE A 163 -12.17 -2.95 -1.72
N THR A 164 -12.13 -2.07 -2.70
CA THR A 164 -12.47 -0.65 -2.54
C THR A 164 -13.22 -0.14 -3.77
N VAL A 165 -13.74 1.09 -3.70
CA VAL A 165 -14.23 1.82 -4.86
C VAL A 165 -13.19 2.84 -5.25
N GLY A 166 -12.76 2.81 -6.50
CA GLY A 166 -11.73 3.71 -6.97
C GLY A 166 -11.56 3.67 -8.48
N LYS A 167 -10.34 3.95 -8.90
CA LYS A 167 -9.94 3.96 -10.30
C LYS A 167 -9.32 2.61 -10.67
N SER A 168 -9.91 1.95 -11.66
CA SER A 168 -9.37 0.70 -12.20
C SER A 168 -8.01 0.94 -12.84
N ARG A 169 -6.99 0.19 -12.40
CA ARG A 169 -5.63 0.29 -12.94
C ARG A 169 -5.53 -0.22 -14.38
N THR A 170 -6.32 -1.23 -14.75
CA THR A 170 -6.25 -1.87 -16.06
C THR A 170 -7.05 -1.12 -17.13
N THR A 171 -8.19 -0.57 -16.76
CA THR A 171 -9.10 0.11 -17.69
C THR A 171 -9.08 1.63 -17.56
N ASN A 172 -8.39 2.17 -16.56
CA ASN A 172 -8.33 3.60 -16.24
C ASN A 172 -9.70 4.23 -15.89
N MET A 173 -10.75 3.42 -15.72
CA MET A 173 -12.11 3.88 -15.40
C MET A 173 -12.29 4.18 -13.92
N GLU A 174 -12.96 5.28 -13.59
CA GLU A 174 -13.31 5.65 -12.22
C GLU A 174 -14.62 5.01 -11.75
N ASN A 175 -14.89 5.09 -10.45
CA ASN A 175 -16.11 4.58 -9.82
C ASN A 175 -16.32 3.08 -10.06
N MET A 176 -15.22 2.32 -9.96
CA MET A 176 -15.18 0.89 -10.18
C MET A 176 -14.81 0.17 -8.88
N VAL A 177 -15.37 -1.01 -8.66
CA VAL A 177 -14.88 -1.91 -7.61
C VAL A 177 -13.55 -2.52 -8.03
N THR A 178 -12.50 -2.23 -7.27
CA THR A 178 -11.14 -2.73 -7.51
C THR A 178 -10.67 -3.55 -6.33
N TRP A 179 -9.67 -4.40 -6.57
CA TRP A 179 -8.87 -4.93 -5.47
C TRP A 179 -8.29 -3.77 -4.66
N ASN A 180 -8.21 -3.95 -3.35
CA ASN A 180 -7.42 -3.09 -2.47
C ASN A 180 -5.97 -3.64 -2.43
N ASP A 181 -5.31 -3.62 -1.28
CA ASP A 181 -3.89 -4.00 -1.14
C ASP A 181 -3.63 -5.51 -0.91
N ILE A 182 -4.65 -6.36 -1.02
CA ILE A 182 -4.54 -7.81 -0.83
C ILE A 182 -4.66 -8.50 -2.18
N HIS A 183 -3.53 -8.90 -2.74
CA HIS A 183 -3.46 -9.59 -4.03
C HIS A 183 -4.04 -11.00 -3.96
N HIS A 184 -4.73 -11.39 -5.04
CA HIS A 184 -5.35 -12.70 -5.19
C HIS A 184 -4.85 -13.38 -6.47
N LYS A 185 -4.74 -14.71 -6.43
CA LYS A 185 -4.48 -15.51 -7.63
C LYS A 185 -5.80 -15.76 -8.36
N THR A 186 -6.06 -15.00 -9.41
CA THR A 186 -7.34 -15.03 -10.15
C THR A 186 -7.37 -16.02 -11.31
N SER A 187 -6.24 -16.68 -11.60
CA SER A 187 -6.13 -17.73 -12.62
C SER A 187 -5.52 -18.98 -11.99
N ARG A 188 -6.00 -20.16 -12.41
CA ARG A 188 -5.43 -21.45 -11.99
C ARG A 188 -4.11 -21.75 -12.69
N ILE A 189 -3.87 -21.10 -13.83
CA ILE A 189 -2.69 -21.28 -14.68
C ILE A 189 -1.97 -19.94 -14.86
N GLY A 190 -0.71 -19.97 -15.27
CA GLY A 190 0.08 -18.77 -15.50
C GLY A 190 0.83 -18.24 -14.28
N GLY A 191 1.74 -17.29 -14.50
CA GLY A 191 2.71 -16.80 -13.53
C GLY A 191 2.12 -15.76 -12.57
N PRO A 192 2.95 -15.12 -11.73
CA PRO A 192 2.50 -14.10 -10.76
C PRO A 192 1.70 -12.93 -11.38
N SER A 193 1.86 -12.69 -12.68
CA SER A 193 1.28 -11.56 -13.41
C SER A 193 0.10 -11.92 -14.33
N GLY A 194 -0.27 -13.19 -14.41
CA GLY A 194 -1.19 -13.72 -15.44
C GLY A 194 -0.63 -14.95 -16.11
#